data_AF-A0A6J5B6R7-F1
#
_entry.id   AF-A0A6J5B6R7-F1
#
_cell.length_a   1.000
_cell.length_b   1.000
_cell.length_c   1.000
_cell.angle_alpha   90.00
_cell.angle_beta   90.00
_cell.angle_gamma   90.00
#
_symmetry.space_group_name_H-M   'P 1'
#
loop_
_entity.id
_entity.type
_entity.pdbx_description
1 polymer ?
#
loop_
_entity_poly.entity_id
_entity_poly.type
_entity_poly.pdbx_seq_one_letter_code
_entity_poly.pdbx_strand_id
1 'polypeptide(L)'
;MKILAAALLSLSFLVAAPCIAETDADQAEILGTLTGGSWHSRDGQGSYRVILENVGFEHVSCRVWIEWLATTTSGKTQPWQPPRLVARASYNEISSGFWSCNPKKVGLAGGTLTIHAKHAYSGENHKFCAVLGAPGEYRNQGLC
;
A
#
# COMPACT_ATOMS: atom_id res chain seq x y z
N MET A 1 -59.66 48.51 -30.99
CA MET A 1 -58.60 48.48 -29.96
C MET A 1 -59.13 47.82 -28.69
N LYS A 2 -58.56 46.66 -28.32
CA LYS A 2 -58.25 46.21 -26.95
C LYS A 2 -57.70 44.78 -27.06
N ILE A 3 -56.38 44.68 -26.93
CA ILE A 3 -55.59 43.45 -27.05
C ILE A 3 -55.59 42.79 -25.67
N LEU A 4 -56.09 41.56 -25.56
CA LEU A 4 -55.97 40.75 -24.35
C LEU A 4 -54.59 40.09 -24.38
N ALA A 5 -53.68 40.57 -23.53
CA ALA A 5 -52.37 39.98 -23.32
C ALA A 5 -52.49 38.72 -22.44
N ALA A 6 -52.20 37.55 -23.01
CA ALA A 6 -52.05 36.32 -22.27
C ALA A 6 -50.61 36.25 -21.72
N ALA A 7 -50.45 36.34 -20.40
CA ALA A 7 -49.17 36.16 -19.74
C ALA A 7 -48.86 34.65 -19.64
N LEU A 8 -47.93 34.18 -20.47
CA LEU A 8 -47.35 32.84 -20.37
C LEU A 8 -46.30 32.83 -19.25
N LEU A 9 -46.62 32.19 -18.12
CA LEU A 9 -45.68 31.92 -17.04
C LEU A 9 -44.82 30.71 -17.46
N SER A 10 -43.61 30.94 -17.98
CA SER A 10 -42.66 29.87 -18.31
C SER A 10 -41.93 29.39 -17.04
N LEU A 11 -42.28 28.21 -16.55
CA LEU A 11 -41.64 27.55 -15.42
C LEU A 11 -40.34 26.87 -15.88
N SER A 12 -39.19 27.48 -15.59
CA SER A 12 -37.86 26.92 -15.88
C SER A 12 -37.53 25.84 -14.85
N PHE A 13 -37.56 24.57 -15.25
CA PHE A 13 -37.04 23.47 -14.43
C PHE A 13 -35.51 23.54 -14.40
N LEU A 14 -34.95 24.00 -13.28
CA LEU A 14 -33.53 23.96 -13.01
C LEU A 14 -33.13 22.51 -12.66
N VAL A 15 -32.56 21.79 -13.62
CA VAL A 15 -32.02 20.44 -13.39
C VAL A 15 -30.74 20.59 -12.56
N ALA A 16 -30.80 20.27 -11.27
CA ALA A 16 -29.62 20.12 -10.44
C ALA A 16 -28.93 18.79 -10.80
N ALA A 17 -27.79 18.87 -11.48
CA ALA A 17 -26.93 17.70 -11.64
C ALA A 17 -26.31 17.35 -10.27
N PRO A 18 -26.27 16.06 -9.87
CA PRO A 18 -25.54 15.68 -8.68
C PRO A 18 -24.04 15.93 -8.93
N CYS A 19 -23.45 16.86 -8.18
CA CYS A 19 -22.00 16.89 -8.02
C CYS A 19 -21.60 15.65 -7.22
N ILE A 20 -21.13 14.61 -7.90
CA ILE A 20 -20.35 13.57 -7.24
C ILE A 20 -18.99 14.19 -6.94
N ALA A 21 -18.78 14.56 -5.68
CA ALA A 21 -17.43 14.88 -5.21
C ALA A 21 -16.65 13.56 -5.17
N GLU A 22 -15.70 13.38 -6.09
CA GLU A 22 -14.69 12.34 -5.97
C GLU A 22 -13.87 12.67 -4.71
N THR A 23 -14.20 12.00 -3.61
CA THR A 23 -13.43 12.14 -2.38
C THR A 23 -12.17 11.32 -2.61
N ASP A 24 -11.02 11.97 -2.69
CA ASP A 24 -9.68 11.42 -2.88
C ASP A 24 -9.21 10.61 -1.65
N ALA A 25 -10.09 9.78 -1.11
CA ALA A 25 -9.91 9.03 0.14
C ALA A 25 -9.03 7.78 -0.04
N ASP A 26 -8.56 7.52 -1.26
CA ASP A 26 -7.84 6.31 -1.65
C ASP A 26 -6.41 6.59 -2.17
N GLN A 27 -5.93 7.83 -2.05
CA GLN A 27 -4.53 8.14 -2.33
C GLN A 27 -3.63 7.51 -1.26
N ALA A 28 -3.09 6.34 -1.60
CA ALA A 28 -2.06 5.70 -0.82
C ALA A 28 -0.76 6.51 -0.91
N GLU A 29 -0.32 7.11 0.20
CA GLU A 29 0.93 7.87 0.26
C GLU A 29 2.09 6.91 0.61
N ILE A 30 3.12 6.83 -0.24
CA ILE A 30 4.29 6.00 0.07
C ILE A 30 5.06 6.62 1.25
N LEU A 31 5.05 5.92 2.38
CA LEU A 31 5.81 6.26 3.58
C LEU A 31 7.31 5.92 3.45
N GLY A 32 7.61 4.84 2.73
CA GLY A 32 8.98 4.37 2.64
C GLY A 32 9.12 3.07 1.88
N THR A 33 10.36 2.80 1.49
CA THR A 33 10.77 1.58 0.83
C THR A 33 12.05 1.08 1.46
N LEU A 34 12.09 -0.20 1.83
CA LEU A 34 13.27 -0.87 2.33
C LEU A 34 13.64 -1.98 1.37
N THR A 35 14.88 -2.02 0.92
CA THR A 35 15.40 -3.14 0.12
C THR A 35 16.48 -3.83 0.92
N GLY A 36 16.43 -5.15 1.01
CA GLY A 36 17.36 -5.89 1.84
C GLY A 36 17.04 -7.39 1.85
N GLY A 37 17.94 -8.14 2.49
CA GLY A 37 17.83 -9.58 2.53
C GLY A 37 17.98 -10.26 1.16
N SER A 38 17.85 -11.58 1.16
CA SER A 38 17.91 -12.36 -0.07
C SER A 38 17.02 -13.60 -0.02
N TRP A 39 16.52 -13.99 -1.20
CA TRP A 39 15.83 -15.25 -1.41
C TRP A 39 16.57 -16.06 -2.46
N HIS A 40 16.50 -17.38 -2.31
CA HIS A 40 16.96 -18.35 -3.29
C HIS A 40 15.89 -19.43 -3.43
N SER A 41 15.66 -19.87 -4.66
CA SER A 41 14.72 -20.92 -5.04
C SER A 41 15.30 -21.73 -6.20
N ARG A 42 14.59 -22.76 -6.66
CA ARG A 42 14.99 -23.50 -7.87
C ARG A 42 14.97 -22.63 -9.12
N ASP A 43 14.08 -21.64 -9.15
CA ASP A 43 13.81 -20.80 -10.33
C ASP A 43 14.63 -19.50 -10.36
N GLY A 44 15.50 -19.31 -9.36
CA GLY A 44 16.42 -18.19 -9.31
C GLY A 44 16.64 -17.64 -7.90
N GLN A 45 17.23 -16.45 -7.87
CA GLN A 45 17.61 -15.76 -6.64
C GLN A 45 17.40 -14.25 -6.77
N GLY A 46 17.35 -13.58 -5.63
CA GLY A 46 17.15 -12.14 -5.60
C GLY A 46 17.12 -11.54 -4.22
N SER A 47 16.59 -10.33 -4.12
CA SER A 47 16.40 -9.58 -2.86
C SER A 47 14.93 -9.31 -2.60
N TYR A 48 14.63 -8.92 -1.35
CA TYR A 48 13.30 -8.44 -0.99
C TYR A 48 13.25 -6.91 -1.02
N ARG A 49 12.07 -6.39 -1.30
CA ARG A 49 11.72 -4.98 -1.12
C ARG A 49 10.41 -4.88 -0.36
N VAL A 50 10.37 -4.03 0.65
CA VAL A 50 9.18 -3.77 1.47
C VAL A 50 8.75 -2.34 1.22
N ILE A 51 7.50 -2.15 0.82
CA ILE A 51 6.91 -0.83 0.58
C ILE A 51 5.86 -0.60 1.65
N LEU A 52 5.91 0.57 2.28
CA LEU A 52 4.92 1.03 3.25
C LEU A 52 4.15 2.19 2.64
N GLU A 53 2.83 2.09 2.70
CA GLU A 53 1.90 3.11 2.22
C GLU A 53 0.98 3.50 3.37
N ASN A 54 0.67 4.79 3.52
CA ASN A 54 -0.44 5.26 4.34
C ASN A 54 -1.75 5.14 3.55
N VAL A 55 -2.82 4.73 4.22
CA VAL A 55 -4.18 4.64 3.68
C VAL A 55 -5.20 5.15 4.70
N GLY A 56 -6.26 5.80 4.21
CA GLY A 56 -7.30 6.43 5.03
C GLY A 56 -6.98 7.89 5.40
N PHE A 57 -7.99 8.58 5.96
CA PHE A 57 -7.93 10.02 6.24
C PHE A 57 -7.95 10.34 7.75
N GLU A 58 -9.01 9.95 8.48
CA GLU A 58 -9.12 10.23 9.93
C GLU A 58 -8.32 9.24 10.79
N HIS A 59 -8.34 7.96 10.39
CA HIS A 59 -7.64 6.87 11.05
C HIS A 59 -6.62 6.28 10.08
N VAL A 60 -5.57 7.05 9.81
CA VAL A 60 -4.50 6.66 8.88
C VAL A 60 -3.85 5.37 9.37
N SER A 61 -3.94 4.33 8.54
CA SER A 61 -3.28 3.04 8.74
C SER A 61 -2.27 2.81 7.62
N CYS A 62 -1.44 1.78 7.75
CA CYS A 62 -0.47 1.40 6.76
C CYS A 62 -0.88 0.15 6.00
N ARG A 63 -0.62 0.16 4.70
CA ARG A 63 -0.56 -1.03 3.86
C ARG A 63 0.91 -1.39 3.65
N VAL A 64 1.23 -2.67 3.79
CA VAL A 64 2.60 -3.18 3.67
C VAL A 64 2.66 -4.17 2.53
N TRP A 65 3.45 -3.85 1.50
CA TRP A 65 3.74 -4.73 0.39
C TRP A 65 5.12 -5.35 0.56
N ILE A 66 5.20 -6.66 0.34
CA ILE A 66 6.45 -7.40 0.24
C ILE A 66 6.63 -7.75 -1.24
N GLU A 67 7.79 -7.45 -1.78
CA GLU A 67 8.16 -7.69 -3.16
C GLU A 67 9.43 -8.52 -3.24
N TRP A 68 9.45 -9.43 -4.21
CA TRP A 68 10.60 -10.25 -4.54
C TRP A 68 11.17 -9.76 -5.85
N LEU A 69 12.43 -9.36 -5.82
CA LEU A 69 13.14 -8.77 -6.95
C LEU A 69 14.21 -9.75 -7.42
N ALA A 70 14.08 -10.30 -8.61
CA ALA A 70 15.05 -11.22 -9.17
C ALA A 70 16.32 -10.47 -9.61
N THR A 71 17.47 -11.05 -9.26
CA THR A 71 18.75 -10.68 -9.87
C THR A 71 18.92 -11.40 -11.20
N THR A 72 19.52 -10.74 -12.19
CA THR A 72 19.77 -11.35 -13.50
C THR A 72 20.74 -12.52 -13.36
N THR A 73 20.44 -13.62 -14.07
CA THR A 73 21.07 -14.95 -13.96
C THR A 73 22.59 -14.98 -14.13
N SER A 74 23.23 -13.90 -14.62
CA SER A 74 24.70 -13.87 -14.81
C SER A 74 25.48 -13.30 -13.62
N GLY A 75 24.83 -13.00 -12.49
CA GLY A 75 25.50 -12.37 -11.33
C GLY A 75 26.01 -10.95 -11.61
N LYS A 76 25.78 -10.41 -12.82
CA LYS A 76 26.04 -9.04 -13.19
C LYS A 76 24.71 -8.30 -13.24
N THR A 77 24.37 -7.66 -12.13
CA THR A 77 23.39 -6.57 -12.15
C THR A 77 23.92 -5.53 -13.14
N GLN A 78 23.28 -5.40 -14.30
CA GLN A 78 23.60 -4.28 -15.19
C GLN A 78 23.19 -3.01 -14.43
N PRO A 79 24.10 -2.04 -14.18
CA PRO A 79 23.80 -0.87 -13.35
C PRO A 79 22.57 -0.08 -13.83
N TRP A 80 22.22 -0.23 -15.10
CA TRP A 80 21.14 0.46 -15.79
C TRP A 80 19.81 -0.31 -15.82
N GLN A 81 19.78 -1.60 -15.46
CA GLN A 81 18.55 -2.37 -15.46
C GLN A 81 17.97 -2.47 -14.05
N PRO A 82 16.73 -1.99 -13.83
CA PRO A 82 16.07 -2.17 -12.56
C PRO A 82 15.86 -3.67 -12.31
N PRO A 83 15.97 -4.12 -11.05
CA PRO A 83 15.74 -5.51 -10.73
C PRO A 83 14.28 -5.90 -11.03
N ARG A 84 14.08 -7.10 -11.56
CA ARG A 84 12.77 -7.56 -12.06
C ARG A 84 11.87 -7.98 -10.90
N LEU A 85 10.71 -7.36 -10.74
CA LEU A 85 9.68 -7.85 -9.83
C LEU A 85 9.17 -9.22 -10.27
N VAL A 86 9.27 -10.24 -9.41
CA VAL A 86 8.81 -11.61 -9.71
C VAL A 86 7.62 -12.05 -8.88
N ALA A 87 7.40 -11.43 -7.72
CA ALA A 87 6.21 -11.62 -6.92
C ALA A 87 5.97 -10.40 -6.03
N ARG A 88 4.71 -10.20 -5.66
CA ARG A 88 4.28 -9.22 -4.66
C ARG A 88 3.20 -9.86 -3.78
N ALA A 89 3.27 -9.62 -2.48
CA ALA A 89 2.27 -10.04 -1.51
C ALA A 89 1.97 -8.90 -0.53
N SER A 90 0.73 -8.82 -0.07
CA SER A 90 0.37 -7.97 1.07
C SER A 90 0.76 -8.67 2.36
N TYR A 91 1.38 -7.95 3.30
CA TYR A 91 1.51 -8.45 4.66
C TYR A 91 0.19 -8.19 5.39
N ASN A 92 -0.69 -9.20 5.34
CA ASN A 92 -2.10 -9.06 5.71
C ASN A 92 -2.30 -8.69 7.18
N GLU A 93 -1.50 -9.25 8.07
CA GLU A 93 -1.61 -9.05 9.52
C GLU A 93 -1.51 -7.58 9.94
N ILE A 94 -0.75 -6.78 9.19
CA ILE A 94 -0.63 -5.33 9.39
C ILE A 94 -1.67 -4.61 8.52
N SER A 95 -1.74 -4.98 7.25
CA SER A 95 -2.50 -4.23 6.23
C SER A 95 -4.02 -4.28 6.43
N SER A 96 -4.54 -5.26 7.18
CA SER A 96 -5.98 -5.37 7.48
C SER A 96 -6.37 -4.88 8.88
N GLY A 97 -5.41 -4.46 9.71
CA GLY A 97 -5.61 -4.30 11.16
C GLY A 97 -5.62 -2.86 11.69
N PHE A 98 -5.85 -1.85 10.85
CA PHE A 98 -5.82 -0.43 11.26
C PHE A 98 -4.54 -0.01 12.00
N TRP A 99 -3.40 -0.58 11.60
CA TRP A 99 -2.10 -0.29 12.20
C TRP A 99 -1.44 0.88 11.48
N SER A 100 -0.87 1.85 12.19
CA SER A 100 -0.03 2.92 11.62
C SER A 100 1.44 2.53 11.74
N CYS A 101 2.20 2.62 10.64
CA CYS A 101 3.60 2.21 10.59
C CYS A 101 4.56 3.41 10.72
N ASN A 102 5.76 3.17 11.26
CA ASN A 102 6.88 4.12 11.17
C ASN A 102 8.03 3.52 10.33
N PRO A 103 8.35 4.05 9.14
CA PRO A 103 9.37 3.48 8.26
C PRO A 103 10.76 3.43 8.91
N LYS A 104 11.07 4.31 9.86
CA LYS A 104 12.34 4.30 10.62
C LYS A 104 12.45 3.13 11.61
N LYS A 105 11.35 2.44 11.91
CA LYS A 105 11.27 1.28 12.80
C LYS A 105 10.93 -0.01 12.05
N VAL A 106 11.24 -0.05 10.76
CA VAL A 106 11.14 -1.26 9.94
C VAL A 106 12.53 -1.86 9.79
N GLY A 107 12.67 -3.14 10.10
CA GLY A 107 13.89 -3.91 9.95
C GLY A 107 13.71 -5.02 8.92
N LEU A 108 14.69 -5.17 8.03
CA LEU A 108 14.75 -6.26 7.07
C LEU A 108 16.17 -6.82 7.06
N ALA A 109 16.36 -7.99 7.67
CA ALA A 109 17.67 -8.62 7.82
C ALA A 109 17.61 -10.11 7.47
N GLY A 110 18.44 -10.54 6.52
CA GLY A 110 18.43 -11.91 6.00
C GLY A 110 17.11 -12.22 5.28
N GLY A 111 16.18 -12.86 5.97
CA GLY A 111 14.79 -13.07 5.53
C GLY A 111 13.77 -12.62 6.57
N THR A 112 14.19 -11.96 7.65
CA THR A 112 13.28 -11.55 8.73
C THR A 112 12.85 -10.11 8.53
N LEU A 113 11.54 -9.89 8.39
CA LEU A 113 10.89 -8.60 8.41
C LEU A 113 10.35 -8.32 9.81
N THR A 114 10.68 -7.15 10.35
CA THR A 114 10.17 -6.65 11.63
C THR A 114 9.57 -5.27 11.43
N ILE A 115 8.34 -5.07 11.87
CA ILE A 115 7.64 -3.78 11.76
C ILE A 115 7.03 -3.42 13.11
N HIS A 116 7.44 -2.29 13.67
CA HIS A 116 6.74 -1.68 14.79
C HIS A 116 5.59 -0.83 14.26
N ALA A 117 4.39 -1.07 14.78
CA ALA A 117 3.20 -0.32 14.44
C ALA A 117 2.40 0.07 15.69
N LYS A 118 1.51 1.05 15.52
CA LYS A 118 0.60 1.52 16.56
C LYS A 118 -0.83 1.44 16.04
N HIS A 119 -1.75 0.85 16.80
CA HIS A 119 -3.15 0.74 16.37
C HIS A 119 -3.78 2.14 16.30
N ALA A 120 -4.39 2.47 15.17
CA ALA A 120 -4.87 3.83 14.87
C ALA A 120 -6.01 4.30 15.79
N TYR A 121 -6.75 3.35 16.39
CA TYR A 121 -7.86 3.66 17.30
C TYR A 121 -7.50 3.57 18.78
N SER A 122 -6.89 2.46 19.20
CA SER A 122 -6.60 2.20 20.62
C SER A 122 -5.28 2.80 21.08
N GLY A 123 -4.38 3.11 20.13
CA GLY A 123 -3.03 3.55 20.42
C GLY A 123 -2.10 2.45 20.95
N GLU A 124 -2.54 1.19 20.96
CA GLU A 124 -1.73 0.03 21.33
C GLU A 124 -0.50 -0.10 20.43
N ASN A 125 0.67 -0.38 20.99
CA ASN A 125 1.86 -0.70 20.20
C ASN A 125 1.94 -2.21 19.95
N HIS A 126 2.26 -2.59 18.72
CA HIS A 126 2.47 -3.98 18.33
C HIS A 126 3.74 -4.09 17.48
N LYS A 127 4.42 -5.23 17.58
CA LYS A 127 5.58 -5.55 16.75
C LYS A 127 5.28 -6.82 15.95
N PHE A 128 5.23 -6.65 14.64
CA PHE A 128 4.95 -7.70 13.69
C PHE A 128 6.24 -8.32 13.17
N CYS A 129 6.25 -9.64 13.03
CA CYS A 129 7.37 -10.38 12.51
C CYS A 129 6.97 -11.39 11.45
N ALA A 130 7.66 -11.35 10.31
CA ALA A 130 7.50 -12.34 9.26
C ALA A 130 8.86 -12.87 8.81
N VAL A 131 8.88 -14.15 8.44
CA VAL A 131 9.99 -14.75 7.69
C VAL A 131 9.59 -14.79 6.23
N LEU A 132 10.35 -14.08 5.41
CA LEU A 132 10.22 -14.02 3.96
C LEU A 132 10.92 -15.23 3.35
N GLY A 133 10.25 -15.90 2.41
CA GLY A 133 10.72 -17.11 1.76
C GLY A 133 10.84 -16.96 0.24
N ALA A 134 10.44 -18.00 -0.49
CA ALA A 134 10.39 -17.99 -1.95
C ALA A 134 9.44 -16.87 -2.47
N PRO A 135 9.53 -16.50 -3.76
CA PRO A 135 8.65 -15.49 -4.34
C PRO A 135 7.17 -15.67 -4.00
N GLY A 136 6.59 -14.67 -3.33
CA GLY A 136 5.18 -14.63 -2.93
C GLY A 136 4.87 -15.29 -1.58
N GLU A 137 5.87 -15.91 -0.93
CA GLU A 137 5.68 -16.66 0.30
C GLU A 137 6.30 -15.95 1.50
N TYR A 138 5.50 -15.73 2.54
CA TYR A 138 5.99 -15.36 3.86
C TYR A 138 5.28 -16.18 4.93
N ARG A 139 5.92 -16.33 6.08
CA ARG A 139 5.32 -16.92 7.27
C ARG A 139 5.29 -15.88 8.37
N ASN A 140 4.10 -15.51 8.81
CA ASN A 140 3.91 -14.72 10.01
C ASN A 140 4.39 -15.51 11.24
N GLN A 141 5.18 -14.85 12.08
CA GLN A 141 5.63 -15.39 13.36
C GLN A 141 4.81 -14.85 14.53
N GLY A 142 3.90 -13.89 14.28
CA GLY A 142 3.18 -13.17 15.31
C GLY A 142 4.09 -12.16 16.00
N LEU A 143 4.17 -12.28 17.33
CA LEU A 143 4.90 -11.35 18.19
C LEU A 143 6.40 -11.67 18.24
N CYS A 144 7.19 -10.64 17.96
CA CYS A 144 8.51 -10.45 18.57
C CYS A 144 8.51 -9.14 19.36
#